data_AF-A0A1K2H839-F1
#
_entry.id   AF-A0A1K2H839-F1
#
_cell.length_a   1.000
_cell.length_b   1.000
_cell.length_c   1.000
_cell.angle_alpha   90.00
_cell.angle_beta   90.00
_cell.angle_gamma   90.00
#
_symmetry.space_group_name_H-M   'P 1'
#
loop_
_entity.id
_entity.type
_entity.pdbx_description
1 polymer ?
#
loop_
_entity_poly.entity_id
_entity_poly.type
_entity_poly.pdbx_seq_one_letter_code
_entity_poly.pdbx_strand_id
1 'polypeptide(L)'
;MKIKAIFSSIVALCAVSVHSKELLLGNFGHAFTGKESDIVWSIRAKGSIYEILFHGDNSKATAQQLSDKAVAKLWKKLDWPEITTAGVVCLGVKEDFFCYVPQEQRKKISWIADNKSDYFNYSSMGGVMEIHKKKP
;
A
#
# COMPACT_ATOMS: atom_id res chain seq x y z
N MET A 1 27.82 29.95 -46.30
CA MET A 1 26.44 29.72 -45.78
C MET A 1 26.25 28.23 -45.51
N LYS A 2 26.33 27.79 -44.25
CA LYS A 2 25.70 26.56 -43.71
C LYS A 2 25.55 26.74 -42.19
N ILE A 3 24.34 27.10 -41.76
CA ILE A 3 23.97 27.18 -40.35
C ILE A 3 23.74 25.75 -39.87
N LYS A 4 24.62 25.21 -39.01
CA LYS A 4 24.37 23.97 -38.28
C LYS A 4 23.51 24.30 -37.07
N ALA A 5 22.21 24.03 -37.17
CA ALA A 5 21.32 24.03 -36.01
C ALA A 5 21.70 22.85 -35.11
N ILE A 6 22.20 23.14 -33.91
CA ILE A 6 22.38 22.14 -32.85
C ILE A 6 21.04 22.02 -32.16
N PHE A 7 20.37 20.88 -32.37
CA PHE A 7 19.14 20.52 -31.65
C PHE A 7 19.45 20.38 -30.17
N SER A 8 19.00 21.36 -29.39
CA SER A 8 19.01 21.32 -27.92
C SER A 8 17.80 20.52 -27.45
N SER A 9 17.97 19.22 -27.24
CA SER A 9 16.93 18.35 -26.67
C SER A 9 17.01 18.40 -25.15
N ILE A 10 16.29 19.34 -24.54
CA ILE A 10 15.92 19.29 -23.12
C ILE A 10 14.68 18.39 -23.03
N VAL A 11 14.86 17.13 -22.64
CA VAL A 11 13.75 16.26 -22.24
C VAL A 11 13.67 16.25 -20.71
N ALA A 12 12.64 16.92 -20.21
CA ALA A 12 12.26 16.98 -18.80
C ALA A 12 11.96 15.57 -18.26
N LEU A 13 12.71 15.12 -17.25
CA LEU A 13 12.44 13.87 -16.55
C LEU A 13 11.75 14.14 -15.20
N CYS A 14 10.44 13.84 -15.20
CA CYS A 14 9.69 13.17 -14.13
C CYS A 14 9.65 13.80 -12.74
N ALA A 15 8.73 14.74 -12.53
CA ALA A 15 8.10 14.95 -11.23
C ALA A 15 6.84 14.06 -11.11
N VAL A 16 7.02 12.77 -10.81
CA VAL A 16 5.91 11.86 -10.47
C VAL A 16 6.18 11.25 -9.10
N SER A 17 5.96 12.01 -8.03
CA SER A 17 6.18 11.51 -6.66
C SER A 17 5.08 11.88 -5.66
N VAL A 18 3.92 12.37 -6.11
CA VAL A 18 2.88 12.85 -5.18
C VAL A 18 1.77 11.82 -4.90
N HIS A 19 1.69 10.71 -5.63
CA HIS A 19 0.51 9.82 -5.56
C HIS A 19 0.56 8.67 -4.54
N SER A 20 1.72 8.37 -3.91
CA SER A 20 1.83 7.22 -3.01
C SER A 20 1.21 7.45 -1.63
N LYS A 21 1.21 8.69 -1.13
CA LYS A 21 0.77 9.02 0.24
C LYS A 21 -0.73 8.80 0.47
N GLU A 22 -1.54 8.87 -0.59
CA GLU A 22 -3.00 8.81 -0.50
C GLU A 22 -3.58 7.41 -0.70
N LEU A 23 -2.80 6.47 -1.23
CA LEU A 23 -3.27 5.13 -1.57
C LEU A 23 -3.89 4.44 -0.35
N LEU A 24 -3.26 4.59 0.81
CA LEU A 24 -3.70 3.98 2.06
C LEU A 24 -4.60 4.86 2.92
N LEU A 25 -4.98 6.07 2.50
CA LEU A 25 -5.95 6.89 3.22
C LEU A 25 -7.38 6.42 2.93
N GLY A 26 -8.20 6.22 3.96
CA GLY A 26 -9.60 5.84 3.77
C GLY A 26 -10.14 4.92 4.87
N ASN A 27 -11.26 4.29 4.58
CA ASN A 27 -11.89 3.29 5.44
C ASN A 27 -11.68 1.92 4.80
N PHE A 28 -11.38 0.91 5.62
CA PHE A 28 -11.08 -0.44 5.18
C PHE A 28 -11.88 -1.46 5.98
N GLY A 29 -12.28 -2.53 5.33
CA GLY A 29 -12.87 -3.72 5.97
C GLY A 29 -12.40 -4.99 5.29
N HIS A 30 -12.88 -6.15 5.73
CA HIS A 30 -12.51 -7.46 5.17
C HIS A 30 -13.74 -8.37 5.06
N ALA A 31 -13.64 -9.48 4.32
CA ALA A 31 -14.78 -10.38 4.08
C ALA A 31 -15.35 -11.04 5.36
N PHE A 32 -14.57 -11.13 6.44
CA PHE A 32 -14.99 -11.73 7.72
C PHE A 32 -15.78 -10.79 8.65
N THR A 33 -16.27 -9.63 8.17
CA THR A 33 -17.18 -8.78 8.94
C THR A 33 -18.64 -9.17 8.71
N GLY A 34 -19.52 -8.79 9.64
CA GLY A 34 -20.94 -9.16 9.57
C GLY A 34 -21.66 -8.60 8.33
N LYS A 35 -21.23 -7.44 7.83
CA LYS A 35 -21.70 -6.83 6.58
C LYS A 35 -20.53 -6.39 5.72
N GLU A 36 -20.73 -6.37 4.39
CA GLU A 36 -19.74 -5.88 3.43
C GLU A 36 -19.40 -4.40 3.62
N SER A 37 -20.32 -3.60 4.18
CA SER A 37 -20.11 -2.18 4.48
C SER A 37 -19.34 -1.93 5.78
N ASP A 38 -19.08 -2.95 6.58
CA ASP A 38 -18.47 -2.75 7.89
C ASP A 38 -17.05 -2.20 7.75
N ILE A 39 -16.78 -1.15 8.52
CA ILE A 39 -15.48 -0.52 8.60
C ILE A 39 -14.76 -1.15 9.79
N VAL A 40 -13.57 -1.68 9.53
CA VAL A 40 -12.69 -2.27 10.54
C VAL A 40 -11.57 -1.29 10.90
N TRP A 41 -11.03 -0.60 9.89
CA TRP A 41 -9.97 0.39 10.07
C TRP A 41 -10.28 1.70 9.35
N SER A 42 -9.98 2.82 9.98
CA SER A 42 -9.88 4.11 9.31
C SER A 42 -8.46 4.64 9.39
N ILE A 43 -7.87 4.92 8.23
CA ILE A 43 -6.50 5.45 8.11
C ILE A 43 -6.60 6.91 7.68
N ARG A 44 -5.93 7.79 8.42
CA ARG A 44 -5.90 9.25 8.17
C ARG A 44 -4.47 9.78 8.23
N ALA A 45 -4.18 10.80 7.44
CA ALA A 45 -2.90 11.50 7.50
C ALA A 45 -2.86 12.42 8.73
N LYS A 46 -1.71 12.48 9.40
CA LYS A 46 -1.44 13.36 10.54
C LYS A 46 -0.03 13.92 10.42
N GLY A 47 0.15 14.91 9.55
CA GLY A 47 1.46 15.44 9.19
C GLY A 47 2.27 14.43 8.36
N SER A 48 3.42 14.00 8.89
CA SER A 48 4.29 12.99 8.24
C SER A 48 3.98 11.55 8.63
N ILE A 49 3.08 11.34 9.59
CA ILE A 49 2.66 10.03 10.09
C ILE A 49 1.19 9.76 9.72
N TYR A 50 0.77 8.52 9.94
CA TYR A 50 -0.61 8.08 9.75
C TYR A 50 -1.22 7.73 11.11
N GLU A 51 -2.50 8.05 11.30
CA GLU A 51 -3.31 7.56 12.43
C GLU A 51 -4.25 6.48 11.92
N ILE A 52 -4.27 5.34 12.60
CA ILE A 52 -5.18 4.22 12.35
C ILE A 52 -6.15 4.13 13.52
N LEU A 53 -7.45 4.24 13.25
CA LEU A 53 -8.54 3.93 14.17
C LEU A 53 -8.99 2.49 13.93
N PHE A 54 -8.98 1.68 14.98
CA PHE A 54 -9.49 0.32 15.00
C PHE A 54 -10.93 0.36 15.52
N HIS A 55 -11.91 0.09 14.64
CA HIS A 55 -13.34 0.23 14.99
C HIS A 55 -13.85 -0.87 15.93
N GLY A 56 -13.12 -1.99 16.04
CA GLY A 56 -13.49 -3.08 16.95
C GLY A 56 -13.41 -2.72 18.43
N ASP A 57 -12.46 -1.86 18.82
CA ASP A 57 -12.22 -1.46 20.22
C ASP A 57 -12.07 0.06 20.42
N ASN A 58 -12.27 0.85 19.36
CA ASN A 58 -12.04 2.30 19.30
C ASN A 58 -10.60 2.73 19.63
N SER A 59 -9.64 1.82 19.62
CA SER A 59 -8.24 2.15 19.85
C SER A 59 -7.64 2.88 18.66
N LYS A 60 -6.58 3.66 18.93
CA LYS A 60 -5.82 4.39 17.91
C LYS A 60 -4.36 3.99 17.95
N ALA A 61 -3.75 3.90 16.79
CA ALA A 61 -2.31 3.70 16.68
C ALA A 61 -1.69 4.64 15.63
N THR A 62 -0.40 4.91 15.82
CA THR A 62 0.40 5.64 14.84
C THR A 62 1.08 4.66 13.92
N ALA A 63 1.02 4.92 12.62
CA ALA A 63 1.70 4.14 11.59
C ALA A 63 2.65 5.01 10.77
N GLN A 64 3.68 4.37 10.23
CA GLN A 64 4.65 5.02 9.34
C GLN A 64 4.70 4.28 8.01
N GLN A 65 4.91 5.03 6.93
CA GLN A 65 5.19 4.41 5.64
C GLN A 65 6.53 3.70 5.69
N LEU A 66 6.55 2.45 5.23
CA LEU A 66 7.76 1.67 5.10
C LEU A 66 8.65 2.22 3.98
N SER A 67 9.96 2.18 4.19
CA SER A 67 10.93 2.36 3.11
C SER A 67 10.98 1.12 2.22
N ASP A 68 11.52 1.26 1.00
CA ASP A 68 11.67 0.14 0.06
C ASP A 68 12.46 -1.03 0.68
N LYS A 69 13.49 -0.72 1.49
CA LYS A 69 14.26 -1.73 2.23
C LYS A 69 13.40 -2.48 3.25
N ALA A 70 12.47 -1.80 3.92
CA ALA A 70 11.55 -2.43 4.86
C ALA A 70 10.46 -3.24 4.14
N VAL A 71 9.97 -2.77 2.99
CA VAL A 71 9.08 -3.53 2.10
C VAL A 71 9.76 -4.81 1.62
N ALA A 72 11.02 -4.76 1.16
CA ALA A 72 11.76 -5.95 0.72
C ALA A 72 11.93 -6.98 1.86
N LYS A 73 12.18 -6.52 3.09
CA LYS A 73 12.23 -7.40 4.27
C LYS A 73 10.87 -8.05 4.56
N LEU A 74 9.78 -7.30 4.45
CA LEU A 74 8.43 -7.83 4.61
C LEU A 74 8.14 -8.88 3.53
N TRP A 75 8.47 -8.59 2.26
CA TRP A 75 8.30 -9.54 1.16
C TRP A 75 9.02 -10.86 1.40
N LYS A 76 10.28 -10.79 1.86
CA LYS A 76 11.05 -11.97 2.25
C LYS A 76 10.37 -12.74 3.39
N LYS A 77 9.82 -12.03 4.39
CA LYS A 77 9.08 -12.66 5.50
C LYS A 77 7.82 -13.38 5.02
N LEU A 78 7.16 -12.87 3.99
CA LEU A 78 5.96 -13.45 3.38
C LEU A 78 6.26 -14.57 2.37
N ASP A 79 7.54 -14.84 2.10
CA ASP A 79 8.00 -15.73 1.02
C ASP A 79 7.44 -15.32 -0.36
N TRP A 80 7.41 -14.01 -0.61
CA TRP A 80 6.93 -13.45 -1.88
C TRP A 80 8.11 -13.05 -2.78
N PRO A 81 7.98 -13.18 -4.12
CA PRO A 81 9.07 -12.83 -5.03
C PRO A 81 9.43 -11.34 -4.92
N GLU A 82 10.69 -11.02 -4.63
CA GLU A 82 11.16 -9.64 -4.42
C GLU A 82 10.87 -8.71 -5.62
N ILE A 83 10.84 -9.25 -6.84
CA ILE A 83 10.51 -8.53 -8.07
C ILE A 83 9.10 -7.91 -8.07
N THR A 84 8.22 -8.37 -7.17
CA THR A 84 6.84 -7.88 -7.04
C THR A 84 6.70 -6.68 -6.09
N THR A 85 7.82 -6.13 -5.58
CA THR A 85 7.80 -4.94 -4.69
C THR A 85 7.61 -3.61 -5.44
N ALA A 86 7.72 -3.59 -6.77
CA ALA A 86 7.64 -2.36 -7.55
C ALA A 86 6.27 -1.68 -7.42
N GLY A 87 6.27 -0.44 -6.90
CA GLY A 87 5.05 0.36 -6.69
C GLY A 87 4.23 -0.03 -5.46
N VAL A 88 4.74 -0.93 -4.62
CA VAL A 88 4.11 -1.27 -3.34
C VAL A 88 4.21 -0.11 -2.36
N VAL A 89 3.12 0.13 -1.63
CA VAL A 89 3.11 1.07 -0.50
C VAL A 89 2.61 0.34 0.71
N CYS A 90 3.34 0.40 1.82
CA CYS A 90 2.92 -0.20 3.09
C CYS A 90 3.03 0.79 4.24
N LEU A 91 2.08 0.73 5.18
CA LEU A 91 2.19 1.31 6.51
C LEU A 91 2.51 0.20 7.51
N GLY A 92 3.46 0.45 8.42
CA GLY A 92 3.74 -0.43 9.56
C GLY A 92 3.21 0.15 10.86
N VAL A 93 2.57 -0.68 11.67
CA VAL A 93 2.07 -0.35 13.02
C VAL A 93 2.30 -1.55 13.95
N LYS A 94 3.19 -1.40 14.94
CA LYS A 94 3.63 -2.52 15.79
C LYS A 94 4.10 -3.71 14.92
N GLU A 95 3.37 -4.83 14.95
CA GLU A 95 3.65 -6.04 14.17
C GLU A 95 2.78 -6.19 12.92
N ASP A 96 1.85 -5.26 12.69
CA ASP A 96 0.90 -5.29 11.59
C ASP A 96 1.35 -4.39 10.43
N PHE A 97 0.98 -4.78 9.22
CA PHE A 97 1.21 -4.00 8.01
C PHE A 97 -0.06 -3.83 7.19
N PHE A 98 -0.28 -2.62 6.68
CA PHE A 98 -1.35 -2.32 5.73
C PHE A 98 -0.69 -1.97 4.41
N CYS A 99 -0.93 -2.76 3.38
CA CYS A 99 -0.24 -2.65 2.10
C CYS A 99 -1.21 -2.44 0.95
N TYR A 100 -0.82 -1.60 0.02
CA TYR A 100 -1.33 -1.56 -1.35
C TYR A 100 -0.30 -2.26 -2.24
N VAL A 101 -0.74 -3.25 -3.00
CA VAL A 101 0.07 -4.00 -3.96
C VAL A 101 -0.58 -3.82 -5.34
N PRO A 102 0.07 -3.11 -6.29
CA PRO A 102 -0.50 -2.90 -7.61
C PRO A 102 -0.93 -4.23 -8.24
N GLN A 103 -2.07 -4.23 -8.92
CA GLN A 103 -2.64 -5.43 -9.55
C GLN A 103 -1.62 -6.22 -10.38
N GLU A 104 -0.77 -5.52 -11.16
CA GLU A 104 0.26 -6.13 -12.00
C GLU A 104 1.33 -6.90 -11.20
N GLN A 105 1.57 -6.52 -9.94
CA GLN A 105 2.46 -7.26 -9.06
C GLN A 105 1.71 -8.33 -8.28
N ARG A 106 0.51 -8.01 -7.79
CA ARG A 106 -0.36 -8.94 -7.06
C ARG A 106 -0.64 -10.21 -7.87
N LYS A 107 -0.92 -10.09 -9.16
CA LYS A 107 -1.14 -11.23 -10.09
C LYS A 107 0.06 -12.18 -10.22
N LYS A 108 1.26 -11.76 -9.83
CA LYS A 108 2.50 -12.57 -9.87
C LYS A 108 2.77 -13.28 -8.53
N ILE A 109 1.90 -13.11 -7.54
CA ILE A 109 2.00 -13.73 -6.22
C ILE A 109 0.88 -14.77 -6.14
N SER A 110 1.25 -16.05 -6.27
CA SER A 110 0.34 -17.16 -6.60
C SER A 110 -0.96 -17.19 -5.81
N TRP A 111 -0.89 -17.06 -4.49
CA TRP A 111 -2.05 -17.25 -3.62
C TRP A 111 -2.95 -16.01 -3.47
N ILE A 112 -2.50 -14.82 -3.88
CA ILE A 112 -3.31 -13.58 -3.90
C ILE A 112 -3.61 -13.10 -5.33
N ALA A 113 -3.22 -13.87 -6.35
CA ALA A 113 -3.34 -13.49 -7.75
C ALA A 113 -4.80 -13.22 -8.15
N ASP A 114 -5.73 -13.95 -7.54
CA ASP A 114 -7.17 -13.88 -7.83
C ASP A 114 -7.95 -12.97 -6.86
N ASN A 115 -7.28 -12.32 -5.91
CA ASN A 115 -7.92 -11.36 -5.02
C ASN A 115 -8.56 -10.21 -5.82
N LYS A 116 -9.67 -9.69 -5.30
CA LYS A 116 -10.45 -8.64 -5.97
C LYS A 116 -9.97 -7.24 -5.58
N SER A 117 -9.24 -7.15 -4.48
CA SER A 117 -8.64 -5.95 -3.93
C SER A 117 -7.14 -5.95 -4.10
N ASP A 118 -6.58 -4.76 -4.25
CA ASP A 118 -5.15 -4.51 -4.24
C ASP A 118 -4.63 -4.19 -2.83
N TYR A 119 -5.49 -4.26 -1.81
CA TYR A 119 -5.14 -3.94 -0.43
C TYR A 119 -5.09 -5.19 0.45
N PHE A 120 -4.11 -5.20 1.36
CA PHE A 120 -3.88 -6.30 2.27
C PHE A 120 -3.57 -5.79 3.67
N ASN A 121 -4.00 -6.54 4.68
CA ASN A 121 -3.44 -6.46 6.01
C ASN A 121 -2.56 -7.70 6.24
N TYR A 122 -1.42 -7.54 6.87
CA TYR A 122 -0.69 -8.61 7.53
C TYR A 122 -0.72 -8.39 9.02
N SER A 123 -0.98 -9.45 9.79
CA SER A 123 -0.70 -9.50 11.22
C SER A 123 0.05 -10.78 11.57
N SER A 124 0.83 -10.75 12.66
CA SER A 124 1.53 -11.95 13.14
C SER A 124 0.56 -13.07 13.56
N MET A 125 -0.65 -12.70 14.00
CA MET A 125 -1.69 -13.64 14.43
C MET A 125 -2.55 -14.18 13.28
N GLY A 126 -2.92 -13.32 12.33
CA GLY A 126 -3.88 -13.66 11.27
C GLY A 126 -3.25 -13.96 9.91
N GLY A 127 -1.93 -13.79 9.77
CA GLY A 127 -1.26 -13.88 8.48
C GLY A 127 -1.68 -12.72 7.56
N VAL A 128 -1.60 -12.97 6.25
CA VAL A 128 -2.02 -11.99 5.24
C VAL A 128 -3.51 -12.17 4.94
N MET A 129 -4.23 -11.06 4.88
CA MET A 129 -5.67 -10.99 4.63
C MET A 129 -5.97 -9.95 3.56
N GLU A 130 -6.85 -10.29 2.62
CA GLU A 130 -7.42 -9.31 1.69
C GLU A 130 -8.30 -8.31 2.46
N ILE A 131 -8.05 -7.02 2.25
CA ILE A 131 -8.89 -5.94 2.79
C ILE A 131 -9.42 -5.09 1.63
N HIS A 132 -10.56 -4.46 1.82
CA HIS A 132 -11.22 -3.65 0.80
C HIS A 132 -11.34 -2.22 1.28
N LYS A 133 -10.88 -1.29 0.44
CA LYS A 133 -11.15 0.13 0.63
C LYS A 133 -12.64 0.38 0.41
N LYS A 134 -13.30 0.95 1.41
CA LYS A 134 -14.72 1.29 1.37
C LYS A 134 -14.91 2.65 0.71
N LYS A 135 -16.05 2.79 0.03
CA LYS A 135 -16.46 4.08 -0.51
C LYS A 135 -16.67 5.07 0.66
N PRO A 136 -16.37 6.37 0.45
CA PRO A 136 -16.66 7.42 1.43
C PRO A 136 -18.12 7.40 1.88
#